data_AF-A0A6I9YEL2-F1
#
_entry.id   AF-A0A6I9YEL2-F1
#
_cell.length_a   1.000
_cell.length_b   1.000
_cell.length_c   1.000
_cell.angle_alpha   90.00
_cell.angle_beta   90.00
_cell.angle_gamma   90.00
#
_symmetry.space_group_name_H-M   'P 1'
#
loop_
_entity.id
_entity.type
_entity.pdbx_description
1 polymer ?
#
loop_
_entity_poly.entity_id
_entity_poly.type
_entity_poly.pdbx_seq_one_letter_code
_entity_poly.pdbx_strand_id
1 'polypeptide(L)'
;MPAVDKLRLEDALQDSPQTRSLLSVFEEDAGTLTEYTNQLLQAMQRVYGAQNEMCLATQQLSKHLLAYEKQNFALGKGDEEVISTLQSFSKIVDELNVLHTELAKQLADTMV
;
A
#
# COMPACT_ATOMS: atom_id res chain seq x y z
N MET A 1 17.36 12.21 -20.53
CA MET A 1 18.20 11.74 -19.40
C MET A 1 19.62 12.20 -19.67
N PRO A 2 20.34 12.78 -18.69
CA PRO A 2 21.78 12.96 -18.81
C PRO A 2 22.46 11.60 -19.03
N ALA A 3 23.66 11.62 -19.60
CA ALA A 3 24.42 10.40 -19.85
C ALA A 3 24.64 9.65 -18.53
N VAL A 4 24.37 8.34 -18.53
CA VAL A 4 24.68 7.47 -17.39
C VAL A 4 26.20 7.29 -17.37
N ASP A 5 26.83 7.64 -16.26
CA ASP A 5 28.26 7.38 -16.06
C ASP A 5 28.54 5.87 -16.05
N LYS A 6 29.67 5.46 -16.62
CA LYS A 6 29.99 4.04 -16.83
C LYS A 6 31.38 3.72 -16.34
N LEU A 7 31.48 2.61 -15.60
CA LEU A 7 32.75 1.97 -15.32
C LEU A 7 33.25 1.25 -16.57
N ARG A 8 34.51 1.50 -16.96
CA ARG A 8 35.12 0.89 -18.15
C ARG A 8 35.74 -0.44 -17.77
N LEU A 9 35.22 -1.54 -18.35
CA LEU A 9 35.71 -2.89 -18.06
C LEU A 9 37.12 -3.15 -18.58
N GLU A 10 37.54 -2.44 -19.63
CA GLU A 10 38.90 -2.50 -20.18
C GLU A 10 39.97 -2.05 -19.18
N ASP A 11 39.62 -1.15 -18.25
CA ASP A 11 40.53 -0.61 -17.24
C ASP A 11 40.57 -1.50 -15.97
N ALA A 12 39.74 -2.54 -15.90
CA ALA A 12 39.59 -3.37 -14.70
C ALA A 12 40.86 -4.17 -14.37
N LEU A 13 41.57 -4.70 -15.38
CA LEU A 13 42.81 -5.46 -15.16
C LEU A 13 43.97 -4.55 -14.74
N GLN A 14 43.99 -3.31 -15.24
CA GLN A 14 45.04 -2.35 -14.91
C GLN A 14 44.96 -1.89 -13.44
N ASP A 15 43.77 -1.94 -12.85
CA ASP A 15 43.50 -1.58 -11.45
C ASP A 15 44.14 -0.25 -11.03
N SER A 16 44.06 0.75 -11.90
CA SER A 16 44.72 2.02 -11.67
C SER A 16 44.11 2.74 -10.45
N PRO A 17 44.88 3.57 -9.72
CA PRO A 17 44.34 4.40 -8.64
C PRO A 17 43.12 5.22 -9.08
N GLN A 18 43.12 5.71 -10.32
CA GLN A 18 42.00 6.45 -10.91
C GLN A 18 40.75 5.57 -11.05
N THR A 19 40.91 4.33 -11.54
CA THR A 19 39.83 3.33 -11.63
C THR A 19 39.26 3.03 -10.26
N ARG A 20 40.12 2.88 -9.24
CA ARG A 20 39.73 2.63 -7.85
C ARG A 20 38.98 3.81 -7.23
N SER A 21 39.44 5.04 -7.46
CA SER A 21 38.73 6.25 -7.00
C SER A 21 37.35 6.39 -7.65
N LEU A 22 37.26 6.15 -8.96
CA LEU A 22 35.96 6.17 -9.64
C LEU A 22 35.03 5.08 -9.09
N LEU A 23 35.53 3.85 -8.92
CA LEU A 23 34.77 2.76 -8.33
C LEU A 23 34.24 3.11 -6.94
N SER A 24 35.06 3.74 -6.08
CA SER A 24 34.60 4.13 -4.73
C SER A 24 33.45 5.15 -4.76
N VAL A 25 33.40 6.04 -5.76
CA VAL A 25 32.27 6.97 -5.93
C VAL A 25 31.00 6.22 -6.33
N PHE A 26 31.11 5.25 -7.24
CA PHE A 26 29.97 4.38 -7.59
C PHE A 26 29.49 3.55 -6.39
N GLU A 27 30.40 3.08 -5.54
CA GLU A 27 30.05 2.36 -4.31
C GLU A 27 29.34 3.26 -3.29
N GLU A 28 29.78 4.51 -3.12
CA GLU A 28 29.14 5.50 -2.26
C GLU A 28 27.71 5.83 -2.74
N ASP A 29 27.54 6.06 -4.04
CA ASP A 29 26.23 6.31 -4.65
C ASP A 29 25.32 5.08 -4.54
N ALA A 30 25.85 3.87 -4.75
CA ALA A 30 25.10 2.63 -4.57
C ALA A 30 24.65 2.45 -3.11
N GLY A 31 25.50 2.83 -2.15
CA GLY A 31 25.15 2.86 -0.72
C GLY A 31 24.00 3.82 -0.44
N THR A 32 24.10 5.05 -0.92
CA THR A 32 23.06 6.09 -0.77
C THR A 32 21.74 5.66 -1.43
N LEU A 33 21.80 5.08 -2.63
CA LEU A 33 20.63 4.54 -3.33
C LEU A 33 19.99 3.38 -2.56
N THR A 34 20.79 2.50 -1.97
CA THR A 34 20.30 1.39 -1.15
C THR A 34 19.56 1.91 0.08
N GLU A 35 20.11 2.91 0.76
CA GLU A 35 19.44 3.54 1.90
C GLU A 35 18.12 4.18 1.50
N TYR A 36 18.12 4.96 0.41
CA TYR A 36 16.92 5.61 -0.10
C TYR A 36 15.83 4.60 -0.49
N THR A 37 16.17 3.57 -1.26
CA THR A 37 15.21 2.55 -1.71
C THR A 37 14.62 1.76 -0.55
N ASN A 38 15.40 1.49 0.51
CA ASN A 38 14.87 0.88 1.73
C ASN A 38 13.85 1.78 2.45
N GLN A 39 14.12 3.08 2.57
CA GLN A 39 13.17 4.03 3.16
C GLN A 39 11.90 4.15 2.28
N LEU A 40 12.06 4.18 0.97
CA LEU A 40 10.95 4.23 0.02
C LEU A 40 10.07 2.98 0.12
N LEU A 41 10.68 1.80 0.20
CA LEU A 41 9.96 0.54 0.38
C LEU A 41 9.15 0.54 1.67
N GLN A 42 9.72 0.98 2.79
CA GLN A 42 8.99 1.08 4.06
C GLN A 42 7.79 2.04 3.96
N ALA A 43 7.96 3.17 3.28
CA ALA A 43 6.86 4.11 3.05
C ALA A 43 5.75 3.48 2.19
N MET A 44 6.10 2.78 1.10
CA MET A 44 5.17 2.07 0.24
C MET A 44 4.41 0.96 0.98
N GLN A 45 5.11 0.15 1.76
CA GLN A 45 4.52 -0.88 2.62
C GLN A 45 3.53 -0.29 3.63
N ARG A 46 3.85 0.87 4.21
CA ARG A 46 2.94 1.56 5.14
C ARG A 46 1.67 2.05 4.44
N VAL A 47 1.79 2.59 3.22
CA VAL A 47 0.64 3.00 2.41
C VAL A 47 -0.25 1.81 2.06
N TYR A 48 0.35 0.71 1.58
CA TYR A 48 -0.37 -0.54 1.30
C TYR A 48 -1.07 -1.08 2.56
N GLY A 49 -0.37 -1.12 3.70
CA GLY A 49 -0.95 -1.56 4.97
C GLY A 49 -2.16 -0.74 5.39
N ALA A 50 -2.10 0.59 5.27
CA ALA A 50 -3.22 1.48 5.57
C ALA A 50 -4.42 1.24 4.63
N GLN A 51 -4.17 0.99 3.35
CA GLN A 51 -5.23 0.66 2.39
C GLN A 51 -5.89 -0.69 2.72
N ASN A 52 -5.11 -1.68 3.15
CA ASN A 52 -5.63 -2.97 3.58
C ASN A 52 -6.47 -2.86 4.87
N GLU A 53 -6.03 -2.06 5.84
CA GLU A 53 -6.83 -1.75 7.04
C GLU A 53 -8.14 -1.05 6.71
N MET A 54 -8.16 -0.16 5.70
CA MET A 54 -9.40 0.45 5.22
C MET A 54 -10.38 -0.59 4.65
N CYS A 55 -9.88 -1.63 3.98
CA CYS A 55 -10.70 -2.76 3.54
C CYS A 55 -11.35 -3.46 4.75
N LEU A 56 -10.56 -3.77 5.79
CA LEU A 56 -11.09 -4.43 6.99
C LEU A 56 -12.12 -3.56 7.72
N ALA A 57 -11.84 -2.27 7.87
CA ALA A 57 -12.73 -1.32 8.55
C ALA A 57 -14.07 -1.16 7.82
N THR A 58 -14.06 -1.04 6.49
CA THR A 58 -15.29 -0.92 5.69
C THR A 58 -16.10 -2.22 5.69
N GLN A 59 -15.44 -3.38 5.59
CA GLN A 59 -16.11 -4.67 5.73
C GLN A 59 -16.77 -4.83 7.12
N GLN A 60 -16.06 -4.44 8.18
CA GLN A 60 -16.59 -4.47 9.55
C GLN A 60 -17.77 -3.52 9.73
N LEU A 61 -17.69 -2.31 9.15
CA LEU A 61 -18.77 -1.33 9.19
C LEU A 61 -20.04 -1.89 8.54
N SER A 62 -19.95 -2.43 7.32
CA SER A 62 -21.09 -3.05 6.64
C SER A 62 -21.74 -4.15 7.48
N LYS A 63 -20.92 -5.05 8.06
CA LYS A 63 -21.40 -6.09 8.97
C LYS A 63 -22.11 -5.51 10.20
N HIS A 64 -21.63 -4.40 10.74
CA HIS A 64 -22.24 -3.76 11.90
C HIS A 64 -23.58 -3.10 11.57
N LEU A 65 -23.71 -2.48 10.39
CA LEU A 65 -24.97 -1.95 9.90
C LEU A 65 -26.04 -3.05 9.81
N LEU A 66 -25.68 -4.21 9.27
CA LEU A 66 -26.58 -5.38 9.18
C LEU A 66 -26.87 -6.04 10.54
N ALA A 67 -26.03 -5.81 11.55
CA ALA A 67 -26.26 -6.34 12.89
C ALA A 67 -27.41 -5.63 13.61
N TYR A 68 -27.79 -4.41 13.19
CA TYR A 68 -28.89 -3.65 13.77
C TYR A 68 -30.22 -4.40 13.70
N GLU A 69 -30.56 -5.01 12.56
CA GLU A 69 -31.80 -5.78 12.39
C GLU A 69 -31.86 -7.00 13.33
N LYS A 70 -30.71 -7.54 13.73
CA LYS A 70 -30.59 -8.71 14.61
C LYS A 70 -30.62 -8.32 16.08
N GLN A 71 -30.57 -7.04 16.41
CA GLN A 71 -30.65 -6.57 17.79
C GLN A 71 -32.06 -6.77 18.33
N ASN A 72 -32.15 -7.28 19.55
CA ASN A 72 -33.41 -7.47 20.24
C ASN A 72 -33.70 -6.25 21.13
N PHE A 73 -34.51 -5.31 20.64
CA PHE A 73 -34.86 -4.13 21.40
C PHE A 73 -35.99 -4.43 22.39
N ALA A 74 -35.81 -4.07 23.66
CA ALA A 74 -36.77 -4.37 24.73
C ALA A 74 -38.14 -3.68 24.54
N LEU A 75 -38.18 -2.59 23.77
CA LEU A 75 -39.37 -1.78 23.53
C LEU A 75 -40.21 -2.25 22.33
N GLY A 76 -39.74 -3.23 21.55
CA GLY A 76 -40.43 -3.74 20.35
C GLY A 76 -39.47 -4.12 19.23
N LYS A 77 -40.00 -4.54 18.07
CA LYS A 77 -39.19 -4.71 16.86
C LYS A 77 -38.64 -3.35 16.42
N GLY A 78 -37.41 -3.32 15.91
CA GLY A 78 -36.81 -2.11 15.35
C GLY A 78 -37.65 -1.53 14.21
N ASP A 79 -37.54 -0.22 14.00
CA ASP A 79 -38.24 0.50 12.94
C ASP A 79 -37.83 -0.05 11.56
N GLU A 80 -38.78 -0.53 10.76
CA GLU A 80 -38.51 -1.10 9.45
C GLU A 80 -37.93 -0.07 8.45
N GLU A 81 -38.27 1.20 8.57
CA GLU A 81 -37.69 2.25 7.73
C GLU A 81 -36.19 2.42 8.03
N VAL A 82 -35.83 2.35 9.31
CA VAL A 82 -34.42 2.41 9.76
C VAL A 82 -33.66 1.16 9.32
N ILE A 83 -34.27 -0.03 9.46
CA ILE A 83 -33.66 -1.29 9.01
C ILE A 83 -33.38 -1.24 7.50
N SER A 84 -34.37 -0.84 6.70
CA SER A 84 -34.23 -0.72 5.23
C SER A 84 -33.16 0.30 4.83
N THR A 85 -33.08 1.42 5.54
CA THR A 85 -32.05 2.45 5.32
C THR A 85 -30.65 1.90 5.63
N LEU A 86 -30.47 1.21 6.76
CA LEU A 86 -29.19 0.62 7.15
C LEU A 86 -28.76 -0.51 6.21
N GLN A 87 -29.69 -1.33 5.72
CA GLN A 87 -29.42 -2.32 4.68
C GLN A 87 -28.96 -1.66 3.38
N SER A 88 -29.54 -0.52 3.00
CA SER A 88 -29.13 0.25 1.82
C SER A 88 -27.73 0.83 1.99
N PHE A 89 -27.40 1.37 3.17
CA PHE A 89 -26.04 1.83 3.46
C PHE A 89 -25.02 0.70 3.48
N SER A 90 -25.35 -0.47 4.03
CA SER A 90 -24.46 -1.64 4.01
C SER A 90 -24.07 -2.01 2.58
N LYS A 91 -25.00 -2.02 1.63
CA LYS A 91 -24.70 -2.27 0.20
C LYS A 91 -23.70 -1.26 -0.37
N ILE A 92 -23.90 0.03 -0.10
CA ILE A 92 -22.98 1.09 -0.57
C ILE A 92 -21.58 0.90 0.05
N VAL A 93 -21.51 0.54 1.33
CA VAL A 93 -20.23 0.27 2.01
C VAL A 93 -19.55 -0.98 1.43
N ASP A 94 -20.30 -2.01 1.06
CA ASP A 94 -19.77 -3.20 0.40
C ASP A 94 -19.20 -2.87 -1.00
N GLU A 95 -19.91 -2.06 -1.78
CA GLU A 95 -19.40 -1.57 -3.08
C GLU A 95 -18.11 -0.76 -2.92
N LEU A 96 -18.06 0.11 -1.91
CA LEU A 96 -16.84 0.86 -1.57
C LEU A 96 -15.69 -0.07 -1.13
N ASN A 97 -16.01 -1.13 -0.37
CA ASN A 97 -15.03 -2.13 0.05
C ASN A 97 -14.41 -2.87 -1.14
N VAL A 98 -15.18 -3.17 -2.18
CA VAL A 98 -14.67 -3.77 -3.42
C VAL A 98 -13.62 -2.86 -4.08
N LEU A 99 -13.89 -1.55 -4.14
CA LEU A 99 -12.93 -0.58 -4.68
C LEU A 99 -11.65 -0.51 -3.83
N HIS A 100 -11.79 -0.50 -2.49
CA HIS A 100 -10.62 -0.53 -1.61
C HIS A 100 -9.79 -1.79 -1.80
N THR A 101 -10.44 -2.95 -1.96
CA THR A 101 -9.79 -4.26 -2.13
C THR A 101 -9.05 -4.34 -3.46
N GLU A 102 -9.67 -3.88 -4.55
CA GLU A 102 -9.01 -3.83 -5.87
C GLU A 102 -7.81 -2.87 -5.83
N LEU A 103 -7.95 -1.69 -5.21
CA LEU A 103 -6.84 -0.77 -5.04
C LEU A 103 -5.73 -1.36 -4.18
N ALA A 104 -6.05 -2.05 -3.07
CA ALA A 104 -5.06 -2.72 -2.23
C ALA A 104 -4.27 -3.76 -3.04
N LYS A 105 -4.96 -4.56 -3.85
CA LYS A 105 -4.33 -5.53 -4.74
C LYS A 105 -3.42 -4.85 -5.76
N GLN A 106 -3.86 -3.78 -6.41
CA GLN A 106 -3.03 -3.04 -7.36
C GLN A 106 -1.78 -2.45 -6.69
N LEU A 107 -1.89 -1.93 -5.48
CA LEU A 107 -0.73 -1.46 -4.71
C LEU A 107 0.25 -2.59 -4.38
N ALA A 108 -0.24 -3.78 -4.04
CA ALA A 108 0.62 -4.95 -3.80
C ALA A 108 1.31 -5.46 -5.08
N ASP A 109 0.60 -5.46 -6.21
CA ASP A 109 1.12 -6.05 -7.46
C ASP A 109 2.02 -5.10 -8.25
N THR A 110 1.82 -3.78 -8.11
CA THR A 110 2.45 -2.77 -9.00
C THR A 110 3.34 -1.74 -8.29
N MET A 111 3.37 -1.73 -6.95
CA MET A 111 4.16 -0.77 -6.18
C MET A 111 5.10 -1.42 -5.17
N VAL A 112 4.59 -2.35 -4.34
CA VAL A 112 5.37 -3.07 -3.30
C VAL A 112 6.10 -4.27 -3.90
#